data_AF-A0A2V6GVJ6-F1
#
_entry.id   AF-A0A2V6GVJ6-F1
#
_cell.length_a   1.000
_cell.length_b   1.000
_cell.length_c   1.000
_cell.angle_alpha   90.00
_cell.angle_beta   90.00
_cell.angle_gamma   90.00
#
_symmetry.space_group_name_H-M   'P 1'
#
loop_
_entity.id
_entity.type
_entity.pdbx_description
1 polymer ?
#
loop_
_entity_poly.entity_id
_entity_poly.type
_entity_poly.pdbx_seq_one_letter_code
_entity_poly.pdbx_strand_id
1 'polypeptide(L)'
;MDLNHVFLFLAVVSPLLVLARAWRPGGPTHGWRIAALIVLTITSIAWILSRTTAGYIGGALWFALLFLPAIGLRKMTELAAHGDYKAARKLGAALQALHPTAELRGQLQLYRRLEESNQLRNVSGFGPPPIAQKPAQQEPVLSATRMDRHRPFQRAPVVLILILLNTAAFLFEISFGDWNDPEVLHRIGALEPYAVVIQGEYWRLFTALFLHGGFAHLLFNLFALYVLGPPLERSIGAARFAVCYLVSGLASSAGVVLLTVIGLVQVAQLVGASGCIMGVVGAWAGFLLRHRHVPHARQRLANVFMIIAIQTAFDLSTPQVSMAAHLCGLIAGVFLGLILTPHAVPAAPQLRGDRGRN
;
A
#
# COMPACT_ATOMS: atom_id res chain seq x y z
N MET A 1 -9.13 -14.41 16.23
CA MET A 1 -9.15 -14.83 14.81
C MET A 1 -8.15 -15.96 14.62
N ASP A 2 -8.51 -17.04 13.92
CA ASP A 2 -7.50 -18.01 13.47
C ASP A 2 -6.76 -17.43 12.25
N LEU A 3 -5.52 -16.99 12.46
CA LEU A 3 -4.68 -16.38 11.44
C LEU A 3 -4.46 -17.30 10.24
N ASN A 4 -4.48 -18.61 10.47
CA ASN A 4 -4.31 -19.59 9.42
C ASN A 4 -5.41 -19.48 8.37
N HIS A 5 -6.67 -19.31 8.77
CA HIS A 5 -7.78 -19.16 7.83
C HIS A 5 -7.66 -17.89 6.99
N VAL A 6 -7.25 -16.77 7.61
CA VAL A 6 -7.03 -15.49 6.91
C VAL A 6 -5.94 -15.62 5.86
N PHE A 7 -4.80 -16.19 6.23
CA PHE A 7 -3.69 -16.36 5.30
C PHE A 7 -4.00 -17.35 4.19
N LEU A 8 -4.74 -18.41 4.50
CA LEU A 8 -5.20 -19.36 3.49
C LEU A 8 -6.11 -18.70 2.47
N PHE A 9 -7.08 -17.91 2.93
CA PHE A 9 -7.95 -17.16 2.03
C PHE A 9 -7.15 -16.26 1.09
N LEU A 10 -6.19 -15.49 1.63
CA LEU A 10 -5.33 -14.62 0.84
C LEU A 10 -4.49 -15.41 -0.19
N ALA A 11 -3.92 -16.53 0.23
CA ALA A 11 -3.09 -17.43 -0.57
C ALA A 11 -3.86 -18.19 -1.65
N VAL A 12 -5.20 -18.17 -1.62
CA VAL A 12 -6.04 -18.82 -2.63
C VAL A 12 -6.70 -17.78 -3.53
N VAL A 13 -7.43 -16.83 -2.96
CA VAL A 13 -8.26 -15.90 -3.73
C VAL A 13 -7.41 -14.92 -4.53
N SER A 14 -6.34 -14.38 -3.95
CA SER A 14 -5.50 -13.40 -4.64
C SER A 14 -4.75 -14.02 -5.84
N PRO A 15 -4.11 -15.21 -5.73
CA PRO A 15 -3.57 -15.92 -6.90
C PRO A 15 -4.62 -16.25 -7.97
N LEU A 16 -5.82 -16.71 -7.57
CA LEU A 16 -6.90 -17.01 -8.52
C LEU A 16 -7.34 -15.77 -9.31
N LEU A 17 -7.40 -14.60 -8.66
CA LEU A 17 -7.68 -13.34 -9.35
C LEU A 17 -6.56 -12.92 -10.31
N VAL A 18 -5.30 -13.19 -9.97
CA VAL A 18 -4.15 -12.99 -10.89
C VAL A 18 -4.28 -13.89 -12.11
N LEU A 19 -4.67 -15.15 -11.94
CA LEU A 19 -4.94 -16.08 -13.04
C LEU A 19 -6.15 -15.67 -13.88
N ALA A 20 -7.24 -15.21 -13.25
CA ALA A 20 -8.41 -14.71 -13.97
C ALA A 20 -8.08 -13.48 -14.83
N ARG A 21 -7.19 -12.59 -14.35
CA ARG A 21 -6.70 -11.43 -15.13
C ARG A 21 -5.81 -11.84 -16.29
N ALA A 22 -5.06 -12.94 -16.16
CA ALA A 22 -4.18 -13.44 -17.20
C ALA A 22 -4.92 -13.88 -18.48
N TRP A 23 -6.23 -14.13 -18.41
CA TRP A 23 -7.04 -14.46 -19.59
C TRP A 23 -7.37 -13.25 -20.49
N ARG A 24 -7.16 -12.02 -20.02
CA ARG A 24 -7.42 -10.80 -20.82
C ARG A 24 -6.23 -10.46 -21.72
N PRO A 25 -6.45 -9.95 -22.95
CA PRO A 25 -5.39 -9.37 -23.77
C PRO A 25 -4.70 -8.23 -22.98
N GLY A 26 -3.37 -8.31 -22.82
CA GLY A 26 -2.60 -7.38 -21.97
C GLY A 26 -2.62 -7.70 -20.46
N GLY A 27 -3.06 -8.91 -20.08
CA GLY A 27 -3.01 -9.39 -18.69
C GLY A 27 -1.58 -9.57 -18.14
N PRO A 28 -1.45 -9.88 -16.83
CA PRO A 28 -0.16 -10.07 -16.16
C PRO A 28 0.78 -10.99 -16.93
N THR A 29 2.08 -10.63 -16.93
CA THR A 29 3.14 -11.36 -17.64
C THR A 29 3.16 -12.84 -17.24
N HIS A 30 3.71 -13.68 -18.12
CA HIS A 30 3.84 -15.14 -17.91
C HIS A 30 4.35 -15.51 -16.51
N GLY A 31 5.23 -14.69 -15.93
CA GLY A 31 5.76 -14.86 -14.57
C GLY A 31 4.71 -14.86 -13.46
N TRP A 32 3.74 -13.94 -13.49
CA TRP A 32 2.69 -13.86 -12.47
C TRP A 32 1.75 -15.06 -12.49
N ARG A 33 1.57 -15.69 -13.65
CA ARG A 33 0.78 -16.93 -13.78
C ARG A 33 1.49 -18.09 -13.10
N ILE A 34 2.79 -18.24 -13.37
CA ILE A 34 3.63 -19.27 -12.74
C ILE A 34 3.66 -19.07 -11.23
N ALA A 35 3.92 -17.84 -10.76
CA ALA A 35 3.94 -17.52 -9.34
C ALA A 35 2.61 -17.85 -8.65
N ALA A 36 1.48 -17.46 -9.26
CA ALA A 36 0.16 -17.79 -8.74
C ALA A 36 -0.10 -19.30 -8.69
N LEU A 37 0.27 -20.05 -9.73
CA LEU A 37 0.15 -21.51 -9.76
C LEU A 37 1.02 -22.18 -8.68
N ILE A 38 2.28 -21.77 -8.54
CA ILE A 38 3.19 -22.28 -7.50
C ILE A 38 2.58 -22.11 -6.11
N VAL A 39 2.06 -20.92 -5.81
CA VAL A 39 1.44 -20.64 -4.51
C VAL A 39 0.21 -21.51 -4.30
N LEU A 40 -0.67 -21.62 -5.29
CA LEU A 40 -1.87 -22.47 -5.19
C LEU A 40 -1.50 -23.94 -4.99
N THR A 41 -0.47 -24.43 -5.68
CA THR A 41 0.01 -25.81 -5.53
C THR A 41 0.61 -26.04 -4.14
N ILE A 42 1.52 -25.18 -3.69
CA ILE A 42 2.16 -25.31 -2.37
C ILE A 42 1.13 -25.18 -1.26
N THR A 43 0.19 -24.24 -1.38
CA THR A 43 -0.90 -24.06 -0.41
C THR A 43 -1.81 -25.29 -0.37
N SER A 44 -2.15 -25.86 -1.54
CA SER A 44 -2.93 -27.10 -1.64
C SER A 44 -2.22 -28.30 -1.00
N ILE A 45 -0.93 -28.47 -1.26
CA ILE A 45 -0.13 -29.55 -0.64
C ILE A 45 -0.06 -29.34 0.88
N ALA A 46 0.22 -28.12 1.32
CA ALA A 46 0.27 -27.80 2.74
C ALA A 46 -1.08 -28.05 3.43
N TRP A 47 -2.20 -27.77 2.76
CA TRP A 47 -3.55 -28.07 3.26
C TRP A 47 -3.81 -29.56 3.45
N ILE A 48 -3.33 -30.40 2.53
CA ILE A 48 -3.44 -31.85 2.62
C ILE A 48 -2.60 -32.39 3.79
N LEU A 49 -1.38 -31.87 3.97
CA LEU A 49 -0.45 -32.34 4.99
C LEU A 49 -0.79 -31.83 6.40
N SER A 50 -1.17 -30.56 6.53
CA SER A 50 -1.42 -29.90 7.81
C SER A 50 -2.35 -28.70 7.63
N ARG A 51 -3.65 -28.92 7.88
CA ARG A 51 -4.67 -27.88 7.77
C ARG A 51 -4.41 -26.68 8.69
N THR A 52 -3.77 -26.89 9.84
CA THR A 52 -3.49 -25.85 10.84
C THR A 52 -2.35 -24.91 10.46
N THR A 53 -1.47 -25.31 9.53
CA THR A 53 -0.33 -24.50 9.09
C THR A 53 -0.40 -24.05 7.63
N ALA A 54 -1.30 -24.65 6.85
CA ALA A 54 -1.41 -24.43 5.41
C ALA A 54 -1.55 -22.97 5.01
N GLY A 55 -2.38 -22.24 5.76
CA GLY A 55 -2.58 -20.82 5.56
C GLY A 55 -1.31 -20.03 5.79
N TYR A 56 -0.60 -20.25 6.90
CA TYR A 56 0.66 -19.56 7.15
C TYR A 56 1.70 -19.79 6.04
N ILE A 57 1.83 -21.04 5.57
CA ILE A 57 2.78 -21.41 4.51
C ILE A 57 2.40 -20.72 3.19
N GLY A 58 1.15 -20.90 2.76
CA GLY A 58 0.65 -20.31 1.51
C GLY A 58 0.65 -18.78 1.54
N GLY A 59 0.21 -18.20 2.65
CA GLY A 59 0.11 -16.77 2.86
C GLY A 59 1.48 -16.11 2.92
N ALA A 60 2.45 -16.68 3.65
CA ALA A 60 3.81 -16.16 3.70
C ALA A 60 4.50 -16.23 2.33
N LEU A 61 4.31 -17.33 1.60
CA LEU A 61 4.83 -17.49 0.24
C LEU A 61 4.22 -16.45 -0.72
N TRP A 62 2.89 -16.28 -0.67
CA TRP A 62 2.20 -15.30 -1.50
C TRP A 62 2.62 -13.87 -1.17
N PHE A 63 2.70 -13.55 0.12
CA PHE A 63 3.17 -12.27 0.60
C PHE A 63 4.60 -11.98 0.12
N ALA A 64 5.52 -12.93 0.26
CA ALA A 64 6.88 -12.79 -0.25
C ALA A 64 6.88 -12.49 -1.76
N LEU A 65 6.09 -13.21 -2.56
CA LEU A 65 6.01 -13.00 -4.00
C LEU A 65 5.39 -11.64 -4.40
N LEU A 66 4.45 -11.12 -3.62
CA LEU A 66 3.88 -9.78 -3.86
C LEU A 66 4.86 -8.65 -3.54
N PHE A 67 5.67 -8.79 -2.48
CA PHE A 67 6.41 -7.67 -1.90
C PHE A 67 7.93 -7.71 -2.08
N LEU A 68 8.59 -8.87 -2.13
CA LEU A 68 10.03 -8.96 -2.40
C LEU A 68 10.41 -8.31 -3.73
N PRO A 69 9.65 -8.48 -4.83
CA PRO A 69 10.01 -7.84 -6.09
C PRO A 69 10.01 -6.32 -6.00
N ALA A 70 9.04 -5.72 -5.31
CA ALA A 70 8.97 -4.27 -5.15
C ALA A 70 10.14 -3.71 -4.32
N ILE A 71 10.55 -4.42 -3.26
CA ILE A 71 11.70 -4.05 -2.43
C ILE A 71 13.00 -4.23 -3.22
N GLY A 72 13.13 -5.36 -3.93
CA GLY A 72 14.29 -5.69 -4.74
C GLY A 72 14.51 -4.71 -5.88
N LEU A 73 13.47 -4.29 -6.60
CA LEU A 73 13.58 -3.28 -7.66
C LEU A 73 14.07 -1.94 -7.10
N ARG A 74 13.58 -1.50 -5.93
CA ARG A 74 14.07 -0.28 -5.27
C ARG A 74 15.54 -0.38 -4.89
N LYS A 75 15.96 -1.53 -4.35
CA LYS A 75 17.36 -1.73 -3.97
C LYS A 75 18.27 -1.81 -5.20
N MET A 76 17.80 -2.42 -6.28
CA MET A 76 18.50 -2.48 -7.55
C MET A 76 18.74 -1.09 -8.13
N THR A 77 17.73 -0.21 -8.15
CA THR A 77 17.89 1.17 -8.64
C THR A 77 18.79 1.99 -7.73
N GLU A 78 18.75 1.77 -6.42
CA GLU A 78 19.66 2.40 -5.46
C GLU A 78 21.12 1.98 -5.70
N LEU A 79 21.40 0.68 -5.90
CA LEU A 79 22.75 0.19 -6.20
C LEU A 79 23.29 0.77 -7.51
N ALA A 80 22.45 0.83 -8.55
CA ALA A 80 22.81 1.45 -9.81
C ALA A 80 23.07 2.97 -9.68
N ALA A 81 22.34 3.68 -8.81
CA ALA A 81 22.57 5.09 -8.54
C ALA A 81 23.90 5.36 -7.82
N HIS A 82 24.41 4.39 -7.04
CA HIS A 82 25.73 4.45 -6.40
C HIS A 82 26.86 3.93 -7.29
N GLY A 83 26.58 3.57 -8.55
CA GLY A 83 27.56 3.05 -9.50
C GLY A 83 27.91 1.56 -9.33
N ASP A 84 27.26 0.84 -8.41
CA ASP A 84 27.45 -0.60 -8.22
C ASP A 84 26.55 -1.40 -9.19
N TYR A 85 26.90 -1.33 -10.47
CA TYR A 85 26.16 -2.00 -11.54
C TYR A 85 26.24 -3.53 -11.45
N LYS A 86 27.30 -4.09 -10.84
CA LYS A 86 27.48 -5.53 -10.65
C LYS A 86 26.49 -6.08 -9.63
N ALA A 87 26.38 -5.44 -8.46
CA ALA A 87 25.38 -5.83 -7.46
C ALA A 87 23.96 -5.60 -7.96
N ALA A 88 23.70 -4.47 -8.64
CA ALA A 88 22.41 -4.18 -9.26
C ALA A 88 22.02 -5.27 -10.29
N ARG A 89 22.95 -5.71 -11.14
CA ARG A 89 22.72 -6.78 -12.11
C ARG A 89 22.48 -8.14 -11.46
N LYS A 90 23.26 -8.50 -10.42
CA LYS A 90 23.08 -9.78 -9.70
C LYS A 90 21.70 -9.83 -9.02
N LEU A 91 21.31 -8.74 -8.36
CA LEU A 91 19.99 -8.60 -7.74
C LEU A 91 18.88 -8.63 -8.79
N GLY A 92 19.03 -7.87 -9.89
CA GLY A 92 18.06 -7.87 -10.98
C GLY A 92 17.91 -9.23 -11.66
N ALA A 93 18.99 -10.02 -11.77
CA ALA A 93 18.94 -11.38 -12.31
C ALA A 93 18.18 -12.35 -11.38
N ALA A 94 18.40 -12.25 -10.06
CA ALA A 94 17.62 -13.00 -9.08
C ALA A 94 16.13 -12.61 -9.12
N LEU A 95 15.85 -11.32 -9.26
CA LEU A 95 14.49 -10.80 -9.44
C LEU A 95 13.88 -11.24 -10.78
N GLN A 96 14.66 -11.36 -11.85
CA GLN A 96 14.19 -11.85 -13.14
C GLN A 96 13.76 -13.31 -13.09
N ALA A 97 14.43 -14.13 -12.27
CA ALA A 97 14.05 -15.53 -12.05
C ALA A 97 12.70 -15.63 -11.30
N LEU A 98 12.46 -14.75 -10.34
CA LEU A 98 11.18 -14.64 -9.61
C LEU A 98 10.11 -13.88 -10.42
N HIS A 99 10.52 -12.99 -11.32
CA HIS A 99 9.67 -12.00 -11.99
C HIS A 99 10.16 -11.66 -13.42
N PRO A 100 9.85 -12.50 -14.41
CA PRO A 100 10.31 -12.28 -15.77
C PRO A 100 9.47 -11.21 -16.50
N THR A 101 9.84 -9.93 -16.34
CA THR A 101 9.29 -8.83 -17.14
C THR A 101 10.22 -8.44 -18.30
N ALA A 102 9.65 -7.84 -19.35
CA ALA A 102 10.42 -7.30 -20.47
C ALA A 102 11.22 -6.05 -20.06
N GLU A 103 10.66 -5.24 -19.17
CA GLU A 103 11.26 -4.00 -18.68
C GLU A 103 12.50 -4.27 -17.80
N LEU A 104 12.43 -5.27 -16.91
CA LEU A 104 13.57 -5.70 -16.10
C LEU A 104 14.71 -6.28 -16.96
N ARG A 105 14.39 -7.00 -18.06
CA ARG A 105 15.40 -7.44 -19.04
C ARG A 105 16.13 -6.28 -19.69
N GLY A 106 15.40 -5.22 -20.08
CA GLY A 106 15.99 -4.01 -20.63
C GLY A 106 16.94 -3.33 -19.65
N GLN A 107 16.53 -3.21 -18.38
CA GLN A 107 17.37 -2.65 -17.32
C GLN A 107 18.63 -3.48 -17.04
N LEU A 108 18.52 -4.81 -17.05
CA LEU A 108 19.67 -5.71 -16.88
C LEU A 108 20.70 -5.58 -18.01
N GLN A 109 20.24 -5.44 -19.25
CA GLN A 109 21.12 -5.19 -20.40
C GLN A 109 21.81 -3.82 -20.28
N LEU A 110 21.09 -2.79 -19.82
CA LEU A 110 21.67 -1.48 -19.57
C LEU A 110 22.77 -1.53 -18.50
N TYR A 111 22.52 -2.18 -17.36
CA TYR A 111 23.51 -2.30 -16.29
C TYR A 111 24.74 -3.11 -16.71
N ARG A 112 24.57 -4.13 -17.57
CA ARG A 112 25.71 -4.86 -18.14
C ARG A 112 26.59 -3.94 -19.00
N ARG A 113 26.01 -3.12 -19.89
CA ARG A 113 26.78 -2.17 -20.71
C ARG A 113 27.51 -1.13 -19.87
N LEU A 114 26.88 -0.64 -18.81
CA LEU A 114 27.50 0.31 -17.87
C LEU A 114 28.64 -0.35 -17.07
N GLU A 115 28.48 -1.60 -16.65
CA GLU A 115 29.54 -2.39 -16.00
C GLU A 115 30.76 -2.55 -16.94
N GLU A 116 30.53 -2.95 -18.19
CA GLU A 116 31.58 -3.09 -19.21
C GLU A 116 32.29 -1.76 -19.51
N SER A 117 31.54 -0.66 -19.65
CA SER A 117 32.10 0.69 -19.86
C SER A 117 32.95 1.17 -18.68
N ASN A 118 32.51 0.89 -17.44
CA ASN A 118 33.24 1.30 -16.23
C ASN A 118 34.51 0.46 -16.01
N GLN A 119 34.49 -0.83 -16.38
CA GLN A 119 35.69 -1.68 -16.37
C GLN A 119 36.70 -1.24 -17.43
N LEU A 120 36.24 -0.92 -18.64
CA LEU A 120 37.11 -0.41 -19.71
C LEU A 120 37.81 0.91 -19.30
N ARG A 121 37.11 1.80 -18.58
CA ARG A 121 37.70 3.02 -18.00
C ARG A 121 38.79 2.73 -16.96
N ASN A 122 38.59 1.73 -16.11
CA ASN A 122 39.57 1.38 -15.07
C ASN A 122 40.78 0.62 -15.61
N VAL A 123 40.63 -0.15 -16.70
CA VAL A 123 41.71 -0.94 -17.29
C VAL A 123 42.58 -0.13 -18.25
N SER A 124 42.00 0.84 -18.98
CA SER A 124 42.74 1.54 -20.04
C SER A 124 43.64 2.67 -19.55
N GLY A 125 43.53 3.16 -18.31
CA GLY A 125 44.34 4.28 -17.79
C GLY A 125 44.20 5.61 -18.57
N PHE A 126 43.51 5.60 -19.70
CA PHE A 126 43.22 6.74 -20.53
C PHE A 126 41.93 7.38 -20.04
N GLY A 127 42.10 8.41 -19.22
CA GLY A 127 41.12 9.49 -19.21
C GLY A 127 40.91 10.01 -20.63
N PRO A 128 39.72 10.53 -20.98
CA PRO A 128 39.52 11.11 -22.30
C PRO A 128 40.58 12.20 -22.55
N PRO A 129 41.03 12.40 -23.80
CA PRO A 129 41.87 13.56 -24.11
C PRO A 129 41.18 14.82 -23.59
N PRO A 130 41.94 15.83 -23.10
CA PRO A 130 41.33 17.06 -22.63
C PRO A 130 40.52 17.61 -23.79
N ILE A 131 39.19 17.57 -23.65
CA ILE A 131 38.32 18.40 -24.47
C ILE A 131 38.84 19.80 -24.21
N ALA A 132 39.36 20.46 -25.26
CA ALA A 132 39.82 21.82 -25.17
C ALA A 132 38.75 22.62 -24.42
N GLN A 133 39.08 23.04 -23.19
CA GLN A 133 38.23 23.90 -22.40
C GLN A 133 38.15 25.21 -23.16
N LYS A 134 37.09 25.36 -23.95
CA LYS A 134 36.63 26.67 -24.36
C LYS A 134 36.39 27.45 -23.06
N PRO A 135 36.87 28.70 -22.92
CA PRO A 135 36.74 29.46 -21.69
C PRO A 135 35.29 29.41 -21.23
N ALA A 136 35.09 29.14 -19.93
CA ALA A 136 33.81 28.93 -19.30
C ALA A 136 32.81 30.05 -19.65
N GLN A 137 32.04 29.84 -20.71
CA GLN A 137 30.68 30.34 -20.73
C GLN A 137 29.95 29.41 -19.77
N GLN A 138 29.56 29.95 -18.63
CA GLN A 138 28.62 29.34 -17.70
C GLN A 138 27.31 29.11 -18.47
N GLU A 139 27.26 28.07 -19.30
CA GLU A 139 25.99 27.43 -19.58
C GLU A 139 25.51 26.87 -18.25
N PRO A 140 24.28 27.19 -17.81
CA PRO A 140 23.74 26.58 -16.62
C PRO A 140 23.66 25.09 -16.91
N VAL A 141 24.63 24.34 -16.40
CA VAL A 141 24.53 22.89 -16.22
C VAL A 141 23.20 22.73 -15.50
N LEU A 142 22.18 22.31 -16.24
CA LEU A 142 20.88 21.91 -15.74
C LEU A 142 21.21 20.98 -14.59
N SER A 143 21.12 21.54 -13.40
CA SER A 143 21.57 20.97 -12.15
C SER A 143 21.09 19.54 -12.17
N ALA A 144 22.04 18.59 -12.22
CA ALA A 144 21.77 17.17 -12.16
C ALA A 144 20.64 17.00 -11.16
N THR A 145 19.43 16.71 -11.70
CA THR A 145 18.18 16.83 -10.97
C THR A 145 18.41 16.15 -9.67
N ARG A 146 18.48 16.93 -8.57
CA ARG A 146 18.69 16.44 -7.22
C ARG A 146 17.77 15.24 -7.11
N MET A 147 18.33 14.03 -7.19
CA MET A 147 17.57 12.81 -7.03
C MET A 147 17.15 12.87 -5.59
N ASP A 148 16.02 13.50 -5.38
CA ASP A 148 15.44 13.81 -4.10
C ASP A 148 15.27 12.45 -3.47
N ARG A 149 16.15 12.10 -2.51
CA ARG A 149 16.13 10.81 -1.82
C ARG A 149 14.72 10.65 -1.31
N HIS A 150 13.88 9.91 -2.04
CA HIS A 150 12.44 9.87 -1.81
C HIS A 150 12.20 9.07 -0.53
N ARG A 151 12.35 9.73 0.62
CA ARG A 151 11.93 9.20 1.91
C ARG A 151 10.40 9.20 1.87
N PRO A 152 9.73 8.03 1.82
CA PRO A 152 8.27 7.97 1.68
C PRO A 152 7.56 8.72 2.82
N PHE A 153 8.17 8.78 4.00
CA PHE A 153 7.64 9.45 5.19
C PHE A 153 7.78 10.99 5.19
N GLN A 154 8.73 11.57 4.45
CA GLN A 154 8.84 13.04 4.37
C GLN A 154 7.74 13.69 3.54
N ARG A 155 7.00 12.89 2.77
CA ARG A 155 5.89 13.36 1.91
C ARG A 155 4.53 12.80 2.32
N ALA A 156 4.44 12.07 3.44
CA ALA A 156 3.19 11.52 3.98
C ALA A 156 3.19 11.53 5.53
N PRO A 157 3.25 12.72 6.15
CA PRO A 157 3.33 12.87 7.60
C PRO A 157 2.10 12.30 8.34
N VAL A 158 0.88 12.46 7.79
CA VAL A 158 -0.34 12.00 8.46
C VAL A 158 -0.40 10.48 8.49
N VAL A 159 -0.01 9.80 7.42
CA VAL A 159 0.10 8.33 7.44
C VAL A 159 1.04 7.86 8.55
N LEU A 160 2.21 8.51 8.70
CA LEU A 160 3.14 8.15 9.77
C LEU A 160 2.53 8.36 11.15
N ILE A 161 1.90 9.53 11.37
CA ILE A 161 1.24 9.85 12.63
C ILE A 161 0.17 8.81 12.95
N LEU A 162 -0.67 8.45 11.99
CA LEU A 162 -1.70 7.44 12.19
C LEU A 162 -1.11 6.05 12.48
N ILE A 163 -0.01 5.65 11.83
CA ILE A 163 0.69 4.40 12.16
C ILE A 163 1.18 4.42 13.61
N LEU A 164 1.80 5.53 14.04
CA LEU A 164 2.29 5.69 15.40
C LEU A 164 1.14 5.71 16.42
N LEU A 165 0.03 6.37 16.11
CA LEU A 165 -1.15 6.42 16.99
C LEU A 165 -1.79 5.04 17.16
N ASN A 166 -1.95 4.27 16.08
CA ASN A 166 -2.48 2.91 16.16
C ASN A 166 -1.51 1.97 16.92
N THR A 167 -0.19 2.16 16.75
CA THR A 167 0.81 1.42 17.52
C THR A 167 0.75 1.77 19.01
N ALA A 168 0.64 3.05 19.34
CA ALA A 168 0.53 3.52 20.72
C ALA A 168 -0.78 3.06 21.38
N ALA A 169 -1.90 3.09 20.66
CA ALA A 169 -3.17 2.54 21.11
C ALA A 169 -3.05 1.04 21.43
N PHE A 170 -2.39 0.28 20.56
CA PHE A 170 -2.18 -1.15 20.81
C PHE A 170 -1.26 -1.43 22.01
N LEU A 171 -0.21 -0.63 22.20
CA LEU A 171 0.62 -0.72 23.42
C LEU A 171 -0.20 -0.40 24.68
N PHE A 172 -1.12 0.55 24.58
CA PHE A 172 -2.06 0.86 25.64
C PHE A 172 -3.03 -0.32 25.89
N GLU A 173 -3.57 -0.97 24.86
CA GLU A 173 -4.41 -2.18 24.99
C GLU A 173 -3.71 -3.28 25.80
N ILE A 174 -2.44 -3.56 25.50
CA ILE A 174 -1.60 -4.55 26.20
C ILE A 174 -1.50 -4.24 27.70
N SER A 175 -1.52 -2.97 28.10
CA SER A 175 -1.42 -2.57 29.51
C SER A 175 -2.67 -2.88 30.34
N PHE A 176 -3.81 -3.19 29.71
CA PHE A 176 -5.10 -3.44 30.39
C PHE A 176 -5.49 -4.91 30.52
N GLY A 177 -4.67 -5.84 30.00
CA GLY A 177 -4.92 -7.29 30.09
C GLY A 177 -4.62 -8.04 28.79
N ASP A 178 -5.34 -9.14 28.57
CA ASP A 178 -5.27 -9.85 27.29
C ASP A 178 -5.90 -8.99 26.18
N TRP A 179 -5.06 -8.53 25.25
CA TRP A 179 -5.46 -7.69 24.11
C TRP A 179 -6.38 -8.41 23.11
N ASN A 180 -6.60 -9.72 23.25
CA ASN A 180 -7.60 -10.47 22.48
C ASN A 180 -8.93 -10.64 23.23
N ASP A 181 -9.00 -10.27 24.50
CA ASP A 181 -10.21 -10.42 25.31
C ASP A 181 -11.26 -9.37 24.91
N PRO A 182 -12.45 -9.79 24.44
CA PRO A 182 -13.54 -8.88 24.12
C PRO A 182 -13.94 -7.98 25.29
N GLU A 183 -13.85 -8.43 26.55
CA GLU A 183 -14.23 -7.63 27.71
C GLU A 183 -13.23 -6.49 27.95
N VAL A 184 -11.93 -6.76 27.79
CA VAL A 184 -10.89 -5.73 27.86
C VAL A 184 -11.11 -4.68 26.77
N LEU A 185 -11.32 -5.11 25.52
CA LEU A 185 -11.58 -4.23 24.40
C LEU A 185 -12.88 -3.43 24.60
N HIS A 186 -13.93 -4.03 25.17
CA HIS A 186 -15.17 -3.35 25.48
C HIS A 186 -14.94 -2.22 26.48
N ARG A 187 -14.23 -2.49 27.58
CA ARG A 187 -13.96 -1.52 28.65
C ARG A 187 -13.18 -0.31 28.16
N ILE A 188 -12.24 -0.50 27.25
CA ILE A 188 -11.34 0.56 26.77
C ILE A 188 -11.85 1.29 25.51
N GLY A 189 -13.00 0.89 24.96
CA GLY A 189 -13.68 1.68 23.93
C GLY A 189 -13.92 1.03 22.60
N ALA A 190 -14.03 -0.30 22.53
CA ALA A 190 -14.55 -0.95 21.35
C ALA A 190 -15.96 -0.44 21.02
N LEU A 191 -16.30 -0.46 19.73
CA LEU A 191 -17.61 -0.05 19.27
C LEU A 191 -18.62 -1.12 19.68
N GLU A 192 -19.55 -0.72 20.53
CA GLU A 192 -20.70 -1.52 20.94
C GLU A 192 -21.96 -0.68 20.64
N PRO A 193 -22.78 -1.07 19.63
CA PRO A 193 -23.88 -0.24 19.17
C PRO A 193 -24.91 0.14 20.24
N TYR A 194 -25.20 -0.75 21.20
CA TYR A 194 -26.17 -0.44 22.25
C TYR A 194 -25.63 0.54 23.28
N ALA A 195 -24.36 0.48 23.65
CA ALA A 195 -23.72 1.45 24.53
C ALA A 195 -23.72 2.84 23.89
N VAL A 196 -23.51 2.92 22.57
CA VAL A 196 -23.61 4.19 21.84
C VAL A 196 -25.03 4.77 21.92
N VAL A 197 -26.06 3.95 21.67
CA VAL A 197 -27.44 4.44 21.50
C VAL A 197 -28.20 4.56 22.82
N ILE A 198 -28.04 3.58 23.72
CA ILE A 198 -28.77 3.48 24.99
C ILE A 198 -28.01 4.21 26.10
N GLN A 199 -26.68 4.04 26.18
CA GLN A 199 -25.87 4.59 27.27
C GLN A 199 -25.24 5.94 26.90
N GLY A 200 -25.38 6.40 25.65
CA GLY A 200 -24.84 7.68 25.18
C GLY A 200 -23.32 7.70 25.04
N GLU A 201 -22.68 6.53 24.91
CA GLU A 201 -21.22 6.39 24.85
C GLU A 201 -20.67 6.70 23.44
N TYR A 202 -20.99 7.88 22.90
CA TYR A 202 -20.63 8.31 21.54
C TYR A 202 -19.12 8.33 21.28
N TRP A 203 -18.30 8.45 22.33
CA TRP A 203 -16.85 8.39 22.25
C TRP A 203 -16.35 7.07 21.64
N ARG A 204 -17.13 5.98 21.77
CA ARG A 204 -16.85 4.67 21.15
C ARG A 204 -16.79 4.70 19.63
N LEU A 205 -17.51 5.64 19.00
CA LEU A 205 -17.46 5.83 17.54
C LEU A 205 -16.06 6.19 17.07
N PHE A 206 -15.30 6.89 17.92
CA PHE A 206 -13.95 7.38 17.62
C PHE A 206 -12.87 6.46 18.19
N THR A 207 -12.99 6.01 19.45
CA THR A 207 -11.95 5.17 20.08
C THR A 207 -11.77 3.84 19.36
N ALA A 208 -12.87 3.23 18.91
CA ALA A 208 -12.84 1.96 18.19
C ALA A 208 -12.00 1.98 16.91
N LEU A 209 -11.77 3.15 16.32
CA LEU A 209 -10.97 3.33 15.10
C LEU A 209 -9.49 2.99 15.30
N PHE A 210 -9.01 2.98 16.56
CA PHE A 210 -7.60 2.79 16.90
C PHE A 210 -7.32 1.47 17.64
N LEU A 211 -8.35 0.82 18.19
CA LEU A 211 -8.21 -0.44 18.92
C LEU A 211 -8.03 -1.64 17.99
N HIS A 212 -7.33 -2.70 18.42
CA HIS A 212 -7.09 -3.88 17.59
C HIS A 212 -7.18 -5.20 18.37
N GLY A 213 -8.13 -6.07 17.98
CA GLY A 213 -8.24 -7.43 18.52
C GLY A 213 -7.15 -8.40 18.04
N GLY A 214 -5.89 -8.11 18.40
CA GLY A 214 -4.72 -8.94 18.15
C GLY A 214 -3.61 -8.29 17.32
N PHE A 215 -2.37 -8.74 17.55
CA PHE A 215 -1.18 -8.22 16.88
C PHE A 215 -1.24 -8.30 15.35
N ALA A 216 -1.74 -9.42 14.82
CA ALA A 216 -1.87 -9.59 13.39
C ALA A 216 -2.89 -8.63 12.77
N HIS A 217 -3.99 -8.36 13.48
CA HIS A 217 -4.98 -7.39 13.05
C HIS A 217 -4.38 -5.97 12.95
N LEU A 218 -3.61 -5.56 13.97
CA LEU A 218 -2.81 -4.33 13.91
C LEU A 218 -1.86 -4.34 12.71
N LEU A 219 -1.04 -5.39 12.57
CA LEU A 219 -0.04 -5.49 11.52
C LEU A 219 -0.65 -5.32 10.12
N PHE A 220 -1.79 -5.97 9.84
CA PHE A 220 -2.47 -5.84 8.56
C PHE A 220 -3.01 -4.43 8.32
N ASN A 221 -3.59 -3.78 9.33
CA ASN A 221 -4.09 -2.41 9.20
C ASN A 221 -2.95 -1.41 8.99
N LEU A 222 -1.86 -1.51 9.77
CA LEU A 222 -0.68 -0.67 9.60
C LEU A 222 -0.05 -0.87 8.22
N PHE A 223 0.01 -2.11 7.76
CA PHE A 223 0.53 -2.45 6.45
C PHE A 223 -0.34 -1.88 5.32
N ALA A 224 -1.66 -2.07 5.39
CA ALA A 224 -2.58 -1.53 4.39
C ALA A 224 -2.53 0.01 4.36
N LEU A 225 -2.52 0.66 5.53
CA LEU A 225 -2.36 2.11 5.64
C LEU A 225 -1.03 2.58 5.06
N TYR A 226 0.07 1.88 5.32
CA TYR A 226 1.39 2.19 4.79
C TYR A 226 1.47 2.08 3.26
N VAL A 227 0.80 1.08 2.67
CA VAL A 227 0.82 0.88 1.22
C VAL A 227 -0.12 1.85 0.50
N LEU A 228 -1.34 2.03 1.02
CA LEU A 228 -2.42 2.73 0.33
C LEU A 228 -2.47 4.23 0.65
N GLY A 229 -2.06 4.61 1.86
CA GLY A 229 -2.13 5.97 2.38
C GLY A 229 -1.18 6.97 1.68
N PRO A 230 0.15 6.75 1.66
CA PRO A 230 1.11 7.75 1.19
C PRO A 230 0.91 8.20 -0.26
N PRO A 231 0.52 7.33 -1.22
CA PRO A 231 0.14 7.79 -2.54
C PRO A 231 -1.03 8.78 -2.51
N LEU A 232 -2.05 8.56 -1.67
CA LEU A 232 -3.23 9.43 -1.61
C LEU A 232 -2.85 10.74 -0.94
N GLU A 233 -2.19 10.68 0.22
CA GLU A 233 -1.77 11.85 0.96
C GLU A 233 -0.93 12.81 0.11
N ARG A 234 -0.01 12.28 -0.70
CA ARG A 234 0.76 13.08 -1.66
C ARG A 234 -0.08 13.72 -2.76
N SER A 235 -1.18 13.07 -3.14
CA SER A 235 -2.05 13.53 -4.22
C SER A 235 -3.04 14.60 -3.76
N ILE A 236 -3.49 14.56 -2.50
CA ILE A 236 -4.55 15.44 -1.99
C ILE A 236 -4.08 16.38 -0.86
N GLY A 237 -2.89 16.15 -0.31
CA GLY A 237 -2.33 16.88 0.82
C GLY A 237 -2.70 16.26 2.18
N ALA A 238 -1.85 16.52 3.18
CA ALA A 238 -1.94 16.00 4.54
C ALA A 238 -3.32 16.23 5.20
N ALA A 239 -3.79 17.47 5.24
CA ALA A 239 -5.06 17.81 5.91
C ALA A 239 -6.26 17.10 5.29
N ARG A 240 -6.34 17.05 3.95
CA ARG A 240 -7.45 16.37 3.25
C ARG A 240 -7.40 14.86 3.45
N PHE A 241 -6.20 14.29 3.51
CA PHE A 241 -6.01 12.87 3.83
C PHE A 241 -6.48 12.55 5.25
N ALA A 242 -6.13 13.37 6.24
CA ALA A 242 -6.59 13.21 7.63
C ALA A 242 -8.12 13.22 7.72
N VAL A 243 -8.77 14.17 7.02
CA VAL A 243 -10.24 14.26 6.93
C VAL A 243 -10.82 12.99 6.29
N CYS A 244 -10.27 12.54 5.17
CA CYS A 244 -10.75 11.31 4.52
C CYS A 244 -10.67 10.10 5.46
N TYR A 245 -9.54 9.93 6.15
CA TYR A 245 -9.33 8.81 7.06
C TYR A 245 -10.33 8.85 8.24
N LEU A 246 -10.40 9.98 8.95
CA LEU A 246 -11.20 10.10 10.17
C LEU A 246 -12.71 10.15 9.89
N VAL A 247 -13.15 10.91 8.88
CA VAL A 247 -14.59 11.02 8.56
C VAL A 247 -15.12 9.70 8.02
N SER A 248 -14.36 8.99 7.17
CA SER A 248 -14.78 7.66 6.72
C SER A 248 -14.79 6.66 7.87
N GLY A 249 -13.86 6.74 8.82
CA GLY A 249 -13.89 5.93 10.05
C GLY A 249 -15.13 6.19 10.89
N LEU A 250 -15.45 7.45 11.17
CA LEU A 250 -16.66 7.82 11.91
C LEU A 250 -17.93 7.41 11.16
N ALA A 251 -17.98 7.58 9.85
CA ALA A 251 -19.10 7.11 9.01
C ALA A 251 -19.22 5.58 9.01
N SER A 252 -18.09 4.87 9.08
CA SER A 252 -18.05 3.41 9.25
C SER A 252 -18.69 3.00 10.57
N SER A 253 -18.24 3.56 11.70
CA SER A 253 -18.79 3.28 13.03
C SER A 253 -20.27 3.65 13.13
N ALA A 254 -20.63 4.88 12.72
CA ALA A 254 -22.02 5.35 12.75
C ALA A 254 -22.92 4.53 11.82
N GLY A 255 -22.42 4.14 10.65
CA GLY A 255 -23.13 3.26 9.72
C GLY A 255 -23.41 1.89 10.32
N VAL A 256 -22.44 1.27 11.00
CA VAL A 256 -22.66 0.01 11.72
C VAL A 256 -23.69 0.17 12.82
N VAL A 257 -23.62 1.24 13.62
CA VAL A 257 -24.62 1.51 14.67
C VAL A 257 -26.01 1.63 14.07
N LEU A 258 -26.18 2.45 13.02
CA LEU A 258 -27.45 2.61 12.33
C LEU A 258 -27.99 1.28 11.80
N LEU A 259 -27.16 0.53 11.07
CA LEU A 259 -27.53 -0.76 10.48
C LEU A 259 -27.90 -1.81 11.53
N THR A 260 -27.26 -1.75 12.70
CA THR A 260 -27.59 -2.62 13.85
C THR A 260 -28.93 -2.25 14.45
N VAL A 261 -29.19 -0.95 14.69
CA VAL A 261 -30.45 -0.45 15.26
C VAL A 261 -31.65 -0.79 14.38
N ILE A 262 -31.51 -0.72 13.05
CA ILE A 262 -32.59 -1.05 12.11
C ILE A 262 -32.66 -2.56 11.79
N GLY A 263 -31.86 -3.39 12.46
CA GLY A 263 -31.93 -4.85 12.35
C GLY A 263 -31.34 -5.47 11.08
N LEU A 264 -30.54 -4.73 10.30
CA LEU A 264 -29.90 -5.23 9.09
C LEU A 264 -28.56 -5.95 9.35
N VAL A 265 -27.93 -5.66 10.49
CA VAL A 265 -26.64 -6.25 10.89
C VAL A 265 -26.75 -6.74 12.32
N GLN A 266 -26.11 -7.88 12.60
CA GLN A 266 -26.08 -8.45 13.95
C GLN A 266 -25.19 -7.63 14.88
N VAL A 267 -25.55 -7.62 16.16
CA VAL A 267 -24.80 -6.92 17.20
C VAL A 267 -23.46 -7.62 17.36
N ALA A 268 -22.40 -6.89 17.06
CA ALA A 268 -21.05 -7.33 17.25
C ALA A 268 -20.23 -6.19 17.82
N GLN A 269 -19.24 -6.55 18.63
CA GLN A 269 -18.23 -5.61 19.07
C GLN A 269 -17.22 -5.40 17.94
N LEU A 270 -16.95 -4.15 17.58
CA LEU A 270 -16.02 -3.82 16.50
C LEU A 270 -14.83 -3.00 17.03
N VAL A 271 -13.67 -3.31 16.47
CA VAL A 271 -12.42 -2.56 16.66
C VAL A 271 -11.67 -2.56 15.33
N GLY A 272 -10.84 -1.54 15.11
CA GLY A 272 -9.85 -1.54 14.04
C GLY A 272 -9.94 -0.35 13.10
N ALA A 273 -8.78 0.02 12.58
CA ALA A 273 -8.61 1.07 11.57
C ALA A 273 -9.15 0.70 10.18
N SER A 274 -9.65 -0.52 9.98
CA SER A 274 -9.99 -1.05 8.66
C SER A 274 -11.12 -0.29 7.97
N GLY A 275 -12.11 0.21 8.72
CA GLY A 275 -13.15 1.11 8.19
C GLY A 275 -12.58 2.43 7.64
N CYS A 276 -11.61 3.02 8.34
CA CYS A 276 -10.87 4.21 7.89
C CYS A 276 -10.07 3.91 6.62
N ILE A 277 -9.41 2.75 6.57
CA ILE A 277 -8.58 2.32 5.43
C ILE A 277 -9.47 2.06 4.20
N MET A 278 -10.63 1.43 4.37
CA MET A 278 -11.61 1.30 3.29
C MET A 278 -12.17 2.65 2.85
N GLY A 279 -12.28 3.61 3.77
CA GLY A 279 -12.46 5.02 3.45
C GLY A 279 -11.38 5.61 2.55
N VAL A 280 -10.11 5.35 2.84
CA VAL A 280 -8.97 5.76 1.99
C VAL A 280 -9.05 5.11 0.60
N VAL A 281 -9.43 3.82 0.52
CA VAL A 281 -9.67 3.12 -0.76
C VAL A 281 -10.82 3.76 -1.53
N GLY A 282 -11.91 4.13 -0.85
CA GLY A 282 -13.05 4.84 -1.43
C GLY A 282 -12.66 6.23 -1.93
N ALA A 283 -11.91 6.99 -1.13
CA ALA A 283 -11.39 8.30 -1.52
C ALA A 283 -10.51 8.21 -2.76
N TRP A 284 -9.70 7.16 -2.86
CA TRP A 284 -8.97 6.83 -4.08
C TRP A 284 -9.88 6.62 -5.29
N ALA A 285 -10.94 5.81 -5.15
CA ALA A 285 -11.91 5.57 -6.21
C ALA A 285 -12.59 6.87 -6.66
N GLY A 286 -13.16 7.63 -5.72
CA GLY A 286 -13.84 8.90 -6.00
C GLY A 286 -12.91 9.92 -6.66
N PHE A 287 -11.68 10.07 -6.14
CA PHE A 287 -10.69 10.97 -6.71
C PHE A 287 -10.34 10.59 -8.17
N LEU A 288 -10.10 9.30 -8.44
CA LEU A 288 -9.76 8.82 -9.79
C LEU A 288 -10.94 8.88 -10.77
N LEU A 289 -12.17 8.71 -10.28
CA LEU A 289 -13.37 8.88 -11.09
C LEU A 289 -13.54 10.34 -11.53
N ARG A 290 -13.33 11.30 -10.61
CA ARG A 290 -13.35 12.73 -10.95
C ARG A 290 -12.20 13.15 -11.87
N HIS A 291 -11.00 12.66 -11.58
CA HIS A 291 -9.78 13.06 -12.27
C HIS A 291 -9.32 12.03 -13.31
N ARG A 292 -10.25 11.43 -14.06
CA ARG A 292 -10.00 10.36 -15.05
C ARG A 292 -8.95 10.69 -16.13
N HIS A 293 -8.63 11.96 -16.31
CA HIS A 293 -7.67 12.47 -17.28
C HIS A 293 -6.20 12.39 -16.80
N VAL A 294 -5.95 12.11 -15.51
CA VAL A 294 -4.57 11.99 -15.01
C VAL A 294 -3.89 10.73 -15.58
N PRO A 295 -2.57 10.74 -15.81
CA PRO A 295 -1.85 9.58 -16.31
C PRO A 295 -2.11 8.31 -15.47
N HIS A 296 -2.34 7.20 -16.15
CA HIS A 296 -2.64 5.89 -15.57
C HIS A 296 -3.89 5.83 -14.67
N ALA A 297 -4.81 6.80 -14.72
CA ALA A 297 -6.03 6.80 -13.90
C ALA A 297 -6.83 5.51 -14.03
N ARG A 298 -7.05 5.04 -15.27
CA ARG A 298 -7.79 3.78 -15.55
C ARG A 298 -7.13 2.56 -14.89
N GLN A 299 -5.82 2.44 -14.99
CA GLN A 299 -5.07 1.33 -14.39
C GLN A 299 -5.12 1.39 -12.86
N ARG A 300 -4.96 2.58 -12.28
CA ARG A 300 -5.03 2.80 -10.84
C ARG A 300 -6.43 2.50 -10.31
N LEU A 301 -7.47 2.92 -11.02
CA LEU A 301 -8.85 2.61 -10.68
C LEU A 301 -9.13 1.11 -10.76
N ALA A 302 -8.59 0.41 -11.76
CA ALA A 302 -8.67 -1.05 -11.84
C ALA A 302 -7.94 -1.77 -10.69
N ASN A 303 -6.88 -1.17 -10.14
CA ASN A 303 -6.23 -1.69 -8.92
C ASN A 303 -7.09 -1.44 -7.68
N VAL A 304 -7.71 -0.26 -7.57
CA VAL A 304 -8.65 0.06 -6.47
C VAL A 304 -9.84 -0.91 -6.48
N PHE A 305 -10.46 -1.15 -7.63
CA PHE A 305 -11.53 -2.15 -7.75
C PHE A 305 -11.08 -3.57 -7.38
N MET A 306 -9.83 -3.93 -7.66
CA MET A 306 -9.28 -5.22 -7.23
C MET A 306 -9.15 -5.30 -5.70
N ILE A 307 -8.67 -4.23 -5.07
CA ILE A 307 -8.55 -4.16 -3.61
C ILE A 307 -9.93 -4.31 -2.98
N ILE A 308 -10.93 -3.59 -3.51
CA ILE A 308 -12.33 -3.71 -3.06
C ILE A 308 -12.82 -5.16 -3.22
N ALA A 309 -12.62 -5.78 -4.38
CA ALA A 309 -13.07 -7.15 -4.63
C ALA A 309 -12.40 -8.17 -3.70
N ILE A 310 -11.09 -8.05 -3.46
CA ILE A 310 -10.37 -8.90 -2.52
C ILE A 310 -10.89 -8.68 -1.10
N GLN A 311 -11.09 -7.42 -0.69
CA GLN A 311 -11.64 -7.11 0.63
C GLN A 311 -13.04 -7.67 0.81
N THR A 312 -13.94 -7.47 -0.15
CA THR A 312 -15.31 -8.01 -0.07
C THR A 312 -15.31 -9.54 0.02
N ALA A 313 -14.46 -10.22 -0.75
CA ALA A 313 -14.35 -11.67 -0.66
C ALA A 313 -13.77 -12.11 0.71
N PHE A 314 -12.85 -11.33 1.29
CA PHE A 314 -12.32 -11.57 2.63
C PHE A 314 -13.38 -11.40 3.71
N ASP A 315 -14.17 -10.33 3.61
CA ASP A 315 -15.28 -10.04 4.54
C ASP A 315 -16.34 -11.15 4.50
N LEU A 316 -16.67 -11.66 3.32
CA LEU A 316 -17.62 -12.76 3.14
C LEU A 316 -17.12 -14.12 3.68
N SER A 317 -15.80 -14.30 3.75
CA SER A 317 -15.19 -15.56 4.19
C SER A 317 -14.75 -15.55 5.66
N THR A 318 -14.73 -14.38 6.31
CA THR A 318 -14.23 -14.21 7.67
C THR A 318 -15.33 -13.60 8.55
N PRO A 319 -16.14 -14.42 9.25
CA PRO A 319 -17.29 -13.95 10.03
C PRO A 319 -16.97 -12.90 11.10
N GLN A 320 -15.71 -12.83 11.55
CA GLN A 320 -15.24 -11.86 12.55
C GLN A 320 -14.93 -10.48 11.96
N VAL A 321 -15.08 -10.29 10.65
CA VAL A 321 -14.79 -9.04 9.95
C VAL A 321 -16.11 -8.39 9.52
N SER A 322 -16.31 -7.13 9.90
CA SER A 322 -17.54 -6.43 9.57
C SER A 322 -17.53 -5.88 8.13
N MET A 323 -18.22 -6.59 7.23
CA MET A 323 -18.49 -6.09 5.88
C MET A 323 -19.21 -4.74 5.92
N ALA A 324 -20.15 -4.56 6.86
CA ALA A 324 -20.90 -3.32 7.02
C ALA A 324 -19.97 -2.14 7.34
N ALA A 325 -19.01 -2.32 8.25
CA ALA A 325 -18.01 -1.31 8.57
C ALA A 325 -17.21 -0.90 7.32
N HIS A 326 -16.70 -1.88 6.58
CA HIS A 326 -15.93 -1.62 5.37
C HIS A 326 -16.74 -0.93 4.28
N LEU A 327 -17.99 -1.35 4.07
CA LEU A 327 -18.87 -0.77 3.07
C LEU A 327 -19.23 0.68 3.41
N CYS A 328 -19.62 0.96 4.65
CA CYS A 328 -19.95 2.33 5.09
C CYS A 328 -18.72 3.26 4.99
N GLY A 329 -17.54 2.79 5.39
CA GLY A 329 -16.29 3.53 5.23
C GLY A 329 -15.97 3.80 3.75
N LEU A 330 -16.05 2.76 2.90
CA LEU A 330 -15.83 2.84 1.46
C LEU A 330 -16.76 3.86 0.80
N ILE A 331 -18.06 3.80 1.07
CA ILE A 331 -19.06 4.70 0.50
C ILE A 331 -18.76 6.15 0.89
N ALA A 332 -18.54 6.43 2.18
CA ALA A 332 -18.17 7.76 2.65
C ALA A 332 -16.88 8.26 1.97
N GLY A 333 -15.89 7.37 1.86
CA GLY A 333 -14.65 7.63 1.15
C GLY A 333 -14.87 8.03 -0.31
N VAL A 334 -15.71 7.31 -1.07
CA VAL A 334 -16.02 7.64 -2.47
C VAL A 334 -16.58 9.05 -2.59
N PHE A 335 -17.55 9.42 -1.76
CA PHE A 335 -18.13 10.76 -1.79
C PHE A 335 -17.11 11.85 -1.44
N LEU A 336 -16.29 11.63 -0.42
CA LEU A 336 -15.19 12.55 -0.09
C LEU A 336 -14.20 12.65 -1.26
N GLY A 337 -13.80 11.53 -1.86
CA GLY A 337 -12.90 11.49 -3.01
C GLY A 337 -13.40 12.28 -4.21
N LEU A 338 -14.71 12.22 -4.49
CA LEU A 338 -15.34 12.97 -5.58
C LEU A 338 -15.26 14.49 -5.38
N ILE A 339 -15.15 15.01 -4.16
CA ILE A 339 -15.07 16.46 -3.93
C ILE A 339 -13.62 16.98 -3.86
N LEU A 340 -12.62 16.10 -3.82
CA LEU A 340 -11.20 16.49 -3.70
C LEU A 340 -10.61 17.03 -5.01
N THR A 341 -9.63 17.93 -4.84
CA THR A 341 -8.77 18.45 -5.91
C THR A 341 -7.32 18.06 -5.67
N PRO A 342 -6.49 17.94 -6.73
CA PRO A 342 -5.08 17.65 -6.59
C PRO A 342 -4.38 18.71 -5.72
N HIS A 343 -3.43 18.28 -4.90
CA HIS A 343 -2.57 19.19 -4.17
C HIS A 343 -1.56 19.81 -5.13
N ALA A 344 -1.56 21.14 -5.24
CA ALA A 344 -0.59 21.86 -6.05
C ALA A 344 0.78 21.78 -5.37
N VAL A 345 1.77 21.19 -6.05
CA VAL A 345 3.17 21.38 -5.67
C VAL A 345 3.56 22.77 -6.18
N PRO A 346 4.10 23.68 -5.34
CA PRO A 346 4.56 24.98 -5.80
C PRO A 346 5.49 24.80 -6.99
N ALA A 347 5.19 25.46 -8.11
CA ALA A 347 6.07 25.44 -9.27
C ALA A 347 7.46 25.88 -8.81
N ALA A 348 8.49 25.12 -9.16
CA ALA A 348 9.86 25.53 -8.93
C ALA A 348 10.04 26.96 -9.50
N PRO A 349 10.72 27.89 -8.79
CA PRO A 349 10.93 29.23 -9.30
C PRO A 349 11.53 29.11 -10.70
N GLN A 350 10.79 29.55 -11.72
CA GLN A 350 11.37 29.70 -13.04
C GLN A 350 12.51 30.69 -12.85
N LEU A 351 13.75 30.21 -13.02
CA LEU A 351 14.92 31.07 -13.10
C LEU A 351 14.61 32.08 -14.22
N ARG A 352 14.19 33.29 -13.82
CA ARG A 352 13.98 34.41 -14.71
C ARG A 352 15.34 34.66 -15.34
N GLY A 353 15.50 34.20 -16.58
CA GLY A 353 16.69 34.48 -17.38
C GLY A 353 16.89 35.98 -17.38
N ASP A 354 18.00 36.39 -16.79
CA ASP A 354 18.49 37.76 -16.81
C ASP A 354 18.66 38.13 -18.29
N ARG A 355 17.69 38.86 -18.85
CA ARG A 355 17.84 39.44 -20.18
C ARG A 355 18.83 40.59 -20.00
N GLY A 356 20.10 40.25 -20.28
CA GLY A 356 21.18 41.22 -20.41
C GLY A 356 20.72 42.38 -21.26
N ARG A 357 20.76 43.57 -20.65
CA ARG A 357 20.83 44.84 -21.36
C ARG A 357 22.18 44.86 -22.06
N ASN A 358 22.16 44.89 -23.39
CA ASN A 358 23.21 45.50 -24.20
C ASN A 358 22.58 46.66 -24.95
#